data_AF-X0W8F7-F1
#
_entry.id   AF-X0W8F7-F1
#
_cell.length_a   1.000
_cell.length_b   1.000
_cell.length_c   1.000
_cell.angle_alpha   90.00
_cell.angle_beta   90.00
_cell.angle_gamma   90.00
#
_symmetry.space_group_name_H-M   'P 1'
#
loop_
_entity.id
_entity.type
_entity.pdbx_description
1 polymer ?
#
loop_
_entity_poly.entity_id
_entity_poly.type
_entity_poly.pdbx_seq_one_letter_code
_entity_poly.pdbx_strand_id
1 'polypeptide(L)'
;TKTENDKWIKRLLNLEKKSKLSPAALETLSTVAYHQPITQAEISSLRGVDSTHALKTLLKKRLLKITGRKKSPGRPLIYRTTNKFLIYFGLDSIKDLPSNEEIEIILGEEENHE
;
A
#
# COMPACT_ATOMS: atom_id res chain seq x y z
N THR A 1 8.68 -4.29 28.66
CA THR A 1 8.26 -5.54 29.34
C THR A 1 9.47 -6.41 29.57
N LYS A 2 9.48 -7.24 30.64
CA LYS A 2 10.58 -8.18 30.91
C LYS A 2 10.73 -9.20 29.76
N THR A 3 11.97 -9.59 29.47
CA THR A 3 12.34 -10.49 28.36
C THR A 3 11.71 -11.88 28.47
N GLU A 4 11.31 -12.31 29.67
CA GLU A 4 10.60 -13.58 29.92
C GLU A 4 9.22 -13.67 29.23
N ASN A 5 8.58 -12.53 28.98
CA ASN A 5 7.23 -12.48 28.43
C ASN A 5 7.19 -12.42 26.90
N ASP A 6 8.34 -12.40 26.25
CA ASP A 6 8.48 -12.10 24.82
C ASP A 6 7.72 -13.12 23.94
N LYS A 7 7.73 -14.40 24.32
CA LYS A 7 6.97 -15.47 23.65
C LYS A 7 5.46 -15.25 23.72
N TRP A 8 4.95 -14.85 24.87
CA TRP A 8 3.52 -14.60 25.09
C TRP A 8 3.07 -13.34 24.37
N ILE A 9 3.89 -12.30 24.38
CA ILE A 9 3.66 -11.05 23.63
C ILE A 9 3.60 -11.33 22.13
N LYS A 10 4.56 -12.09 21.58
CA LYS A 10 4.58 -12.49 20.16
C LYS A 10 3.34 -13.28 19.74
N ARG A 11 2.88 -14.20 20.60
CA ARG A 11 1.66 -15.00 20.36
C ARG A 11 0.39 -14.15 20.45
N LEU A 12 0.29 -13.28 21.45
CA LEU A 12 -0.84 -12.37 21.65
C LEU A 12 -0.98 -11.40 20.48
N LEU A 13 0.12 -10.80 20.05
CA LEU A 13 0.16 -9.84 18.95
C LEU A 13 0.13 -10.50 17.57
N ASN A 14 0.12 -11.84 17.50
CA ASN A 14 0.13 -12.60 16.25
C ASN A 14 1.25 -12.16 15.29
N LEU A 15 2.40 -11.73 15.84
CA LEU A 15 3.49 -11.11 15.08
C LEU A 15 4.05 -12.05 14.01
N GLU A 16 4.00 -13.37 14.26
CA GLU A 16 4.47 -14.40 13.33
C GLU A 16 3.62 -14.52 12.06
N LYS A 17 2.37 -14.00 12.04
CA LYS A 17 1.44 -14.15 10.90
C LYS A 17 1.28 -12.93 10.00
N LYS A 18 1.80 -11.75 10.39
CA LYS A 18 1.76 -10.56 9.53
C LYS A 18 2.92 -10.62 8.55
N SER A 19 2.75 -11.39 7.47
CA SER A 19 3.73 -11.39 6.38
C SER A 19 3.87 -9.97 5.84
N LYS A 20 5.08 -9.39 5.99
CA LYS A 20 5.41 -8.07 5.48
C LYS A 20 5.14 -8.01 3.98
N LEU A 21 4.74 -6.84 3.50
CA LEU A 21 4.69 -6.58 2.06
C LEU A 21 6.12 -6.49 1.54
N SER A 22 6.39 -7.07 0.37
CA SER A 22 7.66 -6.85 -0.31
C SER A 22 7.77 -5.39 -0.77
N PRO A 23 8.98 -4.87 -1.03
CA PRO A 23 9.16 -3.52 -1.56
C PRO A 23 8.30 -3.25 -2.81
N ALA A 24 8.34 -4.16 -3.80
CA ALA A 24 7.54 -4.05 -5.01
C ALA A 24 6.02 -4.03 -4.75
N ALA A 25 5.54 -4.78 -3.75
CA ALA A 25 4.13 -4.75 -3.37
C ALA A 25 3.75 -3.45 -2.66
N LEU A 26 4.67 -2.88 -1.87
CA LEU A 26 4.46 -1.62 -1.17
C LEU A 26 4.45 -0.43 -2.15
N GLU A 27 5.37 -0.40 -3.11
CA GLU A 27 5.35 0.58 -4.21
C GLU A 27 4.07 0.49 -5.04
N THR A 28 3.65 -0.72 -5.43
CA THR A 28 2.39 -0.90 -6.17
C THR A 28 1.19 -0.42 -5.36
N LEU A 29 1.21 -0.67 -4.05
CA LEU A 29 0.15 -0.24 -3.15
C LEU A 29 0.13 1.29 -2.99
N SER A 30 1.30 1.94 -2.86
CA SER A 30 1.39 3.40 -2.77
C SER A 30 0.92 4.06 -4.07
N THR A 31 1.32 3.54 -5.24
CA THR A 31 0.84 4.04 -6.53
C THR A 31 -0.69 4.01 -6.60
N VAL A 32 -1.32 2.91 -6.16
CA VAL A 32 -2.79 2.82 -6.16
C VAL A 32 -3.41 3.76 -5.12
N ALA A 33 -2.81 3.90 -3.94
CA ALA A 33 -3.34 4.74 -2.87
C ALA A 33 -3.41 6.23 -3.27
N TYR A 34 -2.35 6.74 -3.91
CA TYR A 34 -2.26 8.14 -4.34
C TYR A 34 -2.98 8.44 -5.66
N HIS A 35 -3.07 7.47 -6.58
CA HIS A 35 -3.64 7.71 -7.92
C HIS A 35 -5.01 7.06 -8.17
N GLN A 36 -5.62 6.43 -7.16
CA GLN A 36 -6.94 5.83 -7.36
C GLN A 36 -8.02 6.86 -7.77
N PRO A 37 -8.97 6.51 -8.66
CA PRO A 37 -9.13 5.23 -9.35
C PRO A 37 -8.15 5.04 -10.52
N ILE A 38 -7.43 3.90 -10.53
CA ILE A 38 -6.37 3.65 -11.53
C ILE A 38 -6.46 2.22 -12.12
N THR A 39 -5.98 2.02 -13.34
CA THR A 39 -5.94 0.74 -14.06
C THR A 39 -4.58 0.05 -13.93
N GLN A 40 -4.52 -1.26 -14.21
CA GLN A 40 -3.25 -2.02 -14.18
C GLN A 40 -2.20 -1.44 -15.13
N ALA A 41 -2.60 -1.01 -16.32
CA ALA A 41 -1.68 -0.43 -17.31
C ALA A 41 -1.09 0.89 -16.82
N GLU A 42 -1.91 1.77 -16.25
CA GLU A 42 -1.46 3.05 -15.66
C GLU A 42 -0.51 2.82 -14.48
N ILE A 43 -0.80 1.83 -13.62
CA ILE A 43 0.09 1.47 -12.49
C ILE A 43 1.46 1.00 -13.02
N SER A 44 1.48 0.04 -13.96
CA SER A 44 2.73 -0.46 -14.51
C SER A 44 3.52 0.64 -15.24
N SER A 45 2.83 1.57 -15.90
CA SER A 45 3.46 2.71 -16.55
C SER A 45 4.09 3.68 -15.55
N LEU A 46 3.41 4.02 -14.45
CA LEU A 46 3.95 4.90 -13.41
C LEU A 46 5.14 4.27 -12.68
N ARG A 47 5.11 2.95 -12.46
CA ARG A 47 6.23 2.22 -11.83
C ARG A 47 7.37 1.89 -12.79
N GLY A 48 7.17 2.02 -14.11
CA GLY A 48 8.13 1.61 -15.13
C GLY A 48 8.36 0.10 -15.25
N VAL A 49 7.62 -0.74 -14.50
CA VAL A 49 7.76 -2.20 -14.48
C VAL A 49 6.40 -2.91 -14.35
N ASP A 50 6.33 -4.19 -14.75
CA ASP A 50 5.10 -4.95 -14.61
C ASP A 50 4.68 -5.10 -13.14
N SER A 51 3.43 -4.74 -12.86
CA SER A 51 2.84 -4.77 -11.52
C SER A 51 1.79 -5.87 -11.33
N THR A 52 1.68 -6.80 -12.30
CA THR A 52 0.62 -7.83 -12.31
C THR A 52 0.69 -8.75 -11.09
N HIS A 53 1.87 -9.23 -10.72
CA HIS A 53 2.04 -10.14 -9.59
C HIS A 53 1.78 -9.43 -8.24
N ALA A 54 2.26 -8.19 -8.09
CA ALA A 54 2.02 -7.38 -6.91
C ALA A 54 0.52 -7.10 -6.72
N LEU A 55 -0.20 -6.74 -7.79
CA LEU A 55 -1.64 -6.55 -7.76
C LEU A 55 -2.39 -7.80 -7.30
N LYS A 56 -2.06 -8.98 -7.85
CA LYS A 56 -2.67 -10.25 -7.41
C LYS A 56 -2.45 -10.50 -5.91
N THR A 57 -1.24 -10.24 -5.42
CA THR A 57 -0.89 -10.40 -4.00
C THR A 57 -1.68 -9.43 -3.11
N LEU A 58 -1.79 -8.16 -3.50
CA LEU A 58 -2.50 -7.13 -2.76
C LEU A 58 -4.02 -7.38 -2.73
N LEU A 59 -4.60 -7.86 -3.84
CA LEU A 59 -5.99 -8.31 -3.90
C LEU A 59 -6.24 -9.50 -2.98
N LYS A 60 -5.36 -10.52 -2.99
CA LYS A 60 -5.45 -11.69 -2.10
C LYS A 60 -5.39 -11.29 -0.63
N LYS A 61 -4.54 -10.31 -0.30
CA LYS A 61 -4.45 -9.72 1.05
C LYS A 61 -5.64 -8.80 1.40
N ARG A 62 -6.51 -8.51 0.43
CA ARG A 62 -7.65 -7.58 0.53
C ARG A 62 -7.23 -6.15 0.90
N LEU A 63 -6.05 -5.72 0.49
CA LEU A 63 -5.63 -4.32 0.64
C LEU A 63 -6.18 -3.46 -0.50
N LEU A 64 -6.31 -4.06 -1.68
CA LEU A 64 -6.95 -3.47 -2.86
C LEU A 64 -8.27 -4.17 -3.20
N LYS A 65 -9.13 -3.48 -3.96
CA LYS A 65 -10.35 -3.99 -4.56
C LYS A 65 -10.52 -3.49 -6.00
N ILE A 66 -11.28 -4.24 -6.79
CA ILE A 66 -11.75 -3.80 -8.10
C ILE A 66 -13.07 -3.06 -7.90
N THR A 67 -13.21 -1.86 -8.47
CA THR A 67 -14.43 -1.04 -8.33
C THR A 67 -15.22 -0.87 -9.61
N GLY A 68 -14.71 -1.39 -10.73
CA GLY A 68 -15.42 -1.36 -12.01
C GLY A 68 -14.46 -1.54 -13.18
N ARG A 69 -14.92 -1.09 -14.34
CA ARG A 69 -14.15 -1.07 -15.59
C ARG A 69 -14.17 0.34 -16.18
N LYS A 70 -13.03 0.80 -16.73
CA LYS A 70 -12.94 2.08 -17.42
C LYS A 70 -13.72 2.03 -18.73
N LYS A 71 -14.41 3.12 -19.10
CA LYS A 71 -15.12 3.27 -20.38
C LYS A 71 -14.15 3.65 -21.51
N SER A 72 -13.11 2.85 -21.69
CA SER A 72 -12.09 3.01 -22.73
C SER A 72 -11.92 1.70 -23.50
N PRO A 73 -11.25 1.70 -24.67
CA PRO A 73 -10.93 0.47 -25.39
C PRO A 73 -10.28 -0.59 -24.47
N GLY A 74 -10.68 -1.85 -24.62
CA GLY A 74 -10.25 -2.96 -23.76
C GLY A 74 -10.95 -3.03 -22.39
N ARG A 75 -11.73 -2.01 -21.99
CA ARG A 75 -12.48 -1.95 -20.73
C ARG A 75 -11.70 -2.46 -19.51
N PRO A 76 -10.51 -1.88 -19.24
CA PRO A 76 -9.62 -2.35 -18.19
C PRO A 76 -10.25 -2.20 -16.80
N LEU A 77 -9.83 -3.07 -15.88
CA LEU A 77 -10.27 -3.06 -14.49
C LEU A 77 -9.73 -1.82 -13.75
N ILE A 78 -10.56 -1.25 -12.87
CA ILE A 78 -10.21 -0.12 -12.01
C ILE A 78 -9.96 -0.60 -10.59
N TYR A 79 -8.81 -0.23 -10.04
CA TYR A 79 -8.36 -0.57 -8.70
C TYR A 79 -8.51 0.59 -7.73
N ARG A 80 -8.82 0.26 -6.47
CA ARG A 80 -8.88 1.17 -5.31
C ARG A 80 -8.39 0.49 -4.05
N THR A 81 -7.99 1.25 -3.04
CA THR A 81 -7.75 0.77 -1.68
C THR A 81 -9.06 0.38 -0.98
N THR A 82 -8.93 -0.34 0.12
CA THR A 82 -10.05 -0.88 0.92
C THR A 82 -10.02 -0.31 2.34
N ASN A 83 -11.08 -0.53 3.11
CA ASN A 83 -11.07 -0.17 4.54
C ASN A 83 -10.01 -0.97 5.31
N LYS A 84 -9.67 -2.18 4.85
CA LYS A 84 -8.58 -2.96 5.44
C LYS A 84 -7.23 -2.29 5.25
N PHE A 85 -7.01 -1.58 4.13
CA PHE A 85 -5.83 -0.76 3.94
C PHE A 85 -5.76 0.34 5.01
N LEU A 86 -6.85 1.08 5.23
CA LEU A 86 -6.90 2.13 6.25
C LEU A 86 -6.54 1.59 7.65
N ILE A 87 -7.18 0.48 8.05
CA ILE A 87 -6.88 -0.19 9.33
C ILE A 87 -5.42 -0.69 9.38
N TYR A 88 -4.88 -1.18 8.27
CA TYR A 88 -3.52 -1.70 8.22
C TYR A 88 -2.47 -0.59 8.43
N PHE A 89 -2.75 0.62 7.92
CA PHE A 89 -1.86 1.78 8.03
C PHE A 89 -2.22 2.75 9.17
N GLY A 90 -3.29 2.47 9.92
CA GLY A 90 -3.72 3.31 11.03
C GLY A 90 -4.29 4.66 10.58
N LEU A 91 -4.98 4.68 9.44
CA LEU A 91 -5.60 5.88 8.87
C LEU A 91 -7.12 5.84 9.09
N ASP A 92 -7.75 6.99 9.31
CA ASP A 92 -9.21 7.10 9.37
C ASP A 92 -9.81 7.28 7.98
N SER A 93 -9.07 7.95 7.09
CA SER A 93 -9.45 8.29 5.73
C SER A 93 -8.26 8.20 4.77
N ILE A 94 -8.55 8.04 3.48
CA ILE A 94 -7.51 8.14 2.45
C ILE A 94 -6.89 9.55 2.38
N LYS A 95 -7.64 10.56 2.83
CA LYS A 95 -7.18 11.96 2.85
C LYS A 95 -6.07 12.20 3.87
N ASP A 96 -5.88 11.28 4.80
CA ASP A 96 -4.86 11.37 5.85
C ASP A 96 -3.49 10.88 5.34
N LEU A 97 -3.41 10.49 4.07
CA LEU A 97 -2.12 10.24 3.42
C LEU A 97 -1.36 11.56 3.28
N PRO A 98 -0.03 11.56 3.52
CA PRO A 98 0.81 12.72 3.30
C PRO A 98 0.61 13.32 1.91
N SER A 99 0.41 14.62 1.85
CA SER A 99 0.42 15.39 0.60
C SER A 99 1.80 15.34 -0.05
N ASN A 100 1.89 15.71 -1.33
CA ASN A 100 3.18 15.76 -2.03
C ASN A 100 4.17 16.72 -1.33
N GLU A 101 3.68 17.86 -0.82
CA GLU A 101 4.50 18.82 -0.06
C GLU A 101 5.03 18.20 1.23
N GLU A 102 4.19 17.51 2.00
CA GLU A 102 4.62 16.80 3.21
C GLU A 102 5.60 15.66 2.89
N ILE A 103 5.42 14.97 1.77
CA ILE A 103 6.36 13.95 1.29
C ILE A 103 7.71 14.58 0.98
N GLU A 104 7.76 15.72 0.29
CA GLU A 104 9.00 16.43 0.00
C GLU A 104 9.73 16.87 1.28
N ILE A 105 9.00 17.36 2.28
CA ILE A 105 9.57 17.72 3.59
C ILE A 105 10.15 16.48 4.29
N ILE A 106 9.39 15.39 4.38
CA ILE A 106 9.81 14.15 5.03
C ILE A 106 11.06 13.55 4.34
N LEU A 107 11.13 13.65 3.01
CA LEU A 107 12.27 13.15 2.23
C LEU A 107 13.48 14.11 2.26
N GLY A 108 13.26 15.40 2.55
CA GLY A 108 14.29 16.45 2.57
C GLY A 108 14.96 16.68 3.94
N GLU A 109 14.46 16.08 5.03
CA GLU A 109 14.98 16.30 6.40
C GLU A 109 16.10 15.35 6.85
N GLU A 110 16.73 14.58 5.94
CA GLU A 110 17.92 13.76 6.26
C GLU A 110 19.28 14.36 5.82
N GLU A 111 19.33 15.50 5.12
CA GLU A 111 20.61 16.07 4.63
C GLU A 111 21.31 17.07 5.57
N ASN A 112 20.80 17.36 6.78
CA ASN A 112 21.44 18.32 7.69
C ASN A 112 21.62 17.79 9.12
N HIS A 113 22.39 16.72 9.29
CA HIS A 113 23.07 16.42 10.56
C HIS A 113 24.39 15.66 10.31
N GLU A 114 25.42 16.38 9.86
CA GLU A 114 26.78 16.47 10.47
C GLU A 114 27.73 17.32 9.60
#